data_AF-D8FBI1-F1
#
_entry.id   AF-D8FBI1-F1
#
_cell.length_a   1.000
_cell.length_b   1.000
_cell.length_c   1.000
_cell.angle_alpha   90.00
_cell.angle_beta   90.00
_cell.angle_gamma   90.00
#
_symmetry.space_group_name_H-M   'P 1'
#
loop_
_entity.id
_entity.type
_entity.pdbx_description
1 polymer ?
#
loop_
_entity_poly.entity_id
_entity_poly.type
_entity_poly.pdbx_seq_one_letter_code
_entity_poly.pdbx_strand_id
1 'polypeptide(L)' 'MGTGIGYVWSNFERTQIGYSLSQLQRKEMRLKETNQKLKLELATLKSPQNLQRLAIQKFGLSPPKPEQIVLLP' A
#
# COMPACT_ATOMS: atom_id res chain seq x y z
N MET A 1 8.78 -53.03 -12.34
CA MET A 1 9.64 -51.83 -12.19
C MET A 1 8.94 -50.59 -12.76
N GLY A 2 7.75 -50.22 -12.25
CA GLY A 2 6.96 -49.07 -12.77
C GLY A 2 6.49 -48.09 -11.70
N THR A 3 6.70 -48.41 -10.42
CA THR A 3 6.18 -47.65 -9.28
C THR A 3 7.10 -46.48 -8.88
N GLY A 4 8.40 -46.53 -9.23
CA GLY A 4 9.37 -45.49 -8.86
C GLY A 4 9.21 -44.17 -9.61
N ILE A 5 8.85 -44.23 -10.91
CA ILE A 5 8.75 -43.03 -11.76
C ILE A 5 7.55 -42.16 -11.36
N GLY A 6 6.39 -42.77 -11.09
CA GLY A 6 5.20 -42.04 -10.64
C GLY A 6 5.36 -41.37 -9.27
N TYR A 7 6.14 -41.99 -8.37
CA TYR A 7 6.43 -41.41 -7.06
C TYR A 7 7.34 -40.17 -7.15
N VAL A 8 8.39 -40.23 -7.97
CA VAL A 8 9.28 -39.08 -8.18
C VAL A 8 8.54 -37.93 -8.88
N TRP A 9 7.70 -38.23 -9.87
CA TRP A 9 6.88 -37.23 -10.55
C TRP A 9 5.90 -36.53 -9.59
N SER A 10 5.18 -37.29 -8.76
CA SER A 10 4.24 -36.74 -7.78
C SER A 10 4.93 -35.86 -6.72
N ASN A 11 6.12 -36.25 -6.27
CA ASN A 11 6.89 -35.42 -5.34
C ASN A 11 7.42 -34.14 -5.99
N PHE A 12 7.90 -34.22 -7.23
CA PHE A 12 8.38 -33.05 -7.98
C PHE A 12 7.26 -32.01 -8.20
N GLU A 13 6.07 -32.48 -8.57
CA GLU A 13 4.89 -31.62 -8.77
C GLU A 13 4.46 -30.93 -7.46
N ARG A 14 4.45 -31.66 -6.33
CA ARG A 14 4.19 -31.06 -5.01
C ARG A 14 5.21 -29.99 -4.65
N THR A 15 6.49 -30.24 -4.90
CA THR A 15 7.55 -29.29 -4.58
C THR A 15 7.42 -28.02 -5.41
N GLN A 16 7.11 -28.12 -6.71
CA GLN A 16 6.87 -26.93 -7.54
C GLN A 16 5.66 -26.12 -7.06
N ILE A 17 4.55 -26.79 -6.72
CA ILE A 17 3.35 -26.12 -6.19
C ILE A 17 3.68 -25.42 -4.87
N GLY A 18 4.43 -26.07 -3.97
CA GLY A 18 4.85 -25.50 -2.69
C GLY A 18 5.74 -24.26 -2.86
N TYR A 19 6.66 -24.28 -3.82
CA TYR A 19 7.49 -23.11 -4.14
C TYR A 19 6.65 -21.98 -4.73
N SER A 20 5.77 -22.26 -5.68
CA SER A 20 4.87 -21.26 -6.27
C SER A 20 3.99 -20.61 -5.20
N LEU A 21 3.39 -21.41 -4.32
CA LEU A 21 2.60 -20.94 -3.18
C LEU A 21 3.43 -20.04 -2.25
N SER A 22 4.64 -20.47 -1.90
CA SER A 22 5.55 -19.68 -1.06
C SER A 22 5.92 -18.35 -1.71
N GLN A 23 6.12 -18.31 -3.02
CA GLN A 23 6.40 -17.07 -3.75
C GLN A 23 5.19 -16.14 -3.78
N LEU A 24 3.99 -16.69 -4.00
CA LEU A 24 2.74 -15.94 -3.98
C LEU A 24 2.47 -15.35 -2.59
N GLN A 25 2.65 -16.12 -1.52
CA GLN A 25 2.50 -15.64 -0.14
C GLN A 25 3.48 -14.51 0.18
N ARG A 26 4.75 -14.63 -0.22
CA ARG A 26 5.74 -13.53 -0.06
C ARG A 26 5.36 -12.29 -0.85
N LYS A 27 4.78 -12.45 -2.04
CA LYS A 27 4.31 -11.32 -2.86
C LYS A 27 3.11 -10.65 -2.20
N GLU A 28 2.14 -11.43 -1.73
CA GLU A 28 0.97 -10.93 -1.02
C GLU A 28 1.35 -10.15 0.25
N MET A 29 2.26 -10.69 1.06
CA MET A 29 2.76 -10.03 2.26
C MET A 29 3.40 -8.68 1.93
N ARG A 30 4.29 -8.63 0.94
CA ARG A 30 4.91 -7.38 0.48
C ARG A 30 3.89 -6.37 -0.01
N LEU A 31 2.90 -6.80 -0.79
CA LEU A 31 1.85 -5.91 -1.28
C LEU A 31 0.99 -5.35 -0.13
N LYS A 32 0.66 -6.17 0.87
CA LYS A 32 -0.08 -5.72 2.07
C LYS A 32 0.71 -4.68 2.86
N GLU A 33 2.00 -4.90 3.08
CA GLU A 33 2.87 -3.93 3.75
C GLU A 33 2.96 -2.61 2.98
N THR A 34 3.17 -2.65 1.67
CA THR A 34 3.19 -1.45 0.83
C THR A 34 1.86 -0.72 0.87
N ASN A 35 0.74 -1.44 0.78
CA ASN A 35 -0.59 -0.82 0.85
C ASN A 35 -0.83 -0.11 2.18
N GLN A 36 -0.40 -0.71 3.29
CA GLN A 36 -0.54 -0.11 4.62
C GLN A 36 0.30 1.17 4.74
N LYS A 37 1.55 1.16 4.25
CA LYS A 37 2.41 2.35 4.23
C LYS A 37 1.80 3.48 3.40
N LEU A 38 1.34 3.18 2.18
CA LEU A 38 0.73 4.17 1.30
C LEU A 38 -0.55 4.78 1.90
N LYS A 39 -1.37 3.99 2.61
CA LYS A 39 -2.56 4.51 3.29
C LYS A 39 -2.19 5.51 4.39
N LEU A 40 -1.14 5.24 5.17
CA LEU A 40 -0.66 6.15 6.21
C LEU A 40 -0.09 7.44 5.61
N GLU A 41 0.70 7.33 4.55
CA GLU A 41 1.23 8.50 3.82
C GLU A 41 0.09 9.34 3.25
N LEU A 42 -0.91 8.69 2.63
CA LEU A 42 -2.08 9.38 2.09
C LEU A 42 -2.88 10.11 3.18
N ALA A 43 -3.11 9.47 4.32
CA ALA A 43 -3.80 10.08 5.46
C ALA A 43 -3.01 11.29 6.00
N THR A 44 -1.69 11.17 6.05
CA THR A 44 -0.79 12.24 6.47
C THR A 44 -0.85 13.42 5.50
N LEU A 45 -0.82 13.16 4.19
CA LEU A 45 -0.91 14.20 3.16
C LEU A 45 -2.28 14.89 3.12
N LYS A 46 -3.35 14.15 3.40
CA LYS A 46 -4.71 14.68 3.45
C LYS A 46 -5.10 15.29 4.80
N SER A 47 -4.28 15.13 5.84
CA SER A 47 -4.55 15.67 7.16
C SER A 47 -4.68 17.20 7.07
N PRO A 48 -5.81 17.78 7.51
CA PRO A 48 -6.00 19.24 7.53
C PRO A 48 -4.89 19.96 8.29
N GLN A 49 -4.38 19.36 9.38
CA GLN A 49 -3.29 19.90 10.18
C GLN A 49 -1.98 19.97 9.40
N ASN A 50 -1.64 18.91 8.64
CA ASN A 50 -0.46 18.91 7.78
C ASN A 50 -0.60 19.88 6.61
N LEU A 51 -1.77 19.93 5.99
CA LEU A 51 -2.06 20.88 4.91
C LEU A 51 -1.98 22.33 5.40
N GLN A 52 -2.54 22.64 6.57
CA GLN A 52 -2.45 23.95 7.19
C GLN A 52 -1.01 24.32 7.56
N ARG A 53 -0.24 23.38 8.11
CA ARG A 53 1.18 23.58 8.38
C ARG A 53 1.96 23.89 7.11
N LEU A 54 1.72 23.14 6.03
CA LEU A 54 2.35 23.40 4.72
C LEU A 54 1.92 24.75 4.13
N ALA A 55 0.63 25.08 4.21
CA ALA A 55 0.07 26.35 3.75
C ALA A 55 0.79 27.54 4.42
N ILE A 56 0.95 27.50 5.74
CA ILE A 56 1.60 28.57 6.50
C ILE A 56 3.11 28.57 6.27
N GLN A 57 3.78 27.45 6.47
CA GLN A 57 5.26 27.40 6.50
C GLN A 57 5.89 27.46 5.12
N LYS A 58 5.29 26.81 4.12
CA LYS A 58 5.88 26.68 2.78
C LYS A 58 5.31 27.68 1.79
N PHE A 59 4.03 28.00 1.92
CA PHE A 59 3.33 28.89 0.98
C PHE A 59 3.04 30.27 1.56
N GLY A 60 3.38 30.53 2.83
CA GLY A 60 3.16 31.82 3.48
C GLY A 60 1.67 32.21 3.58
N LEU A 61 0.77 31.24 3.44
CA LEU A 61 -0.67 31.46 3.46
C LEU A 61 -1.15 31.69 4.88
N SER A 62 -1.99 32.70 5.07
CA SER A 62 -2.70 32.98 6.32
C SER A 62 -4.20 32.72 6.16
N PRO A 63 -4.93 32.48 7.26
CA PRO A 63 -6.39 32.45 7.21
C PRO A 63 -6.94 33.74 6.57
N PRO A 64 -7.97 33.64 5.71
CA PRO A 64 -8.58 34.81 5.10
C PRO A 64 -9.24 35.70 6.16
N LYS A 65 -9.19 37.01 5.96
CA LYS A 65 -9.95 37.96 6.79
C LYS A 65 -11.45 37.83 6.50
N PRO A 66 -12.34 38.16 7.45
CA PRO A 66 -13.79 38.11 7.24
C PRO A 66 -14.25 38.88 5.99
N GLU A 67 -13.57 40.00 5.68
CA GLU A 67 -13.83 40.86 4.52
C GLU A 67 -13.51 40.19 3.17
N GLN A 68 -12.75 39.09 3.16
CA GLN A 68 -12.32 38.37 1.94
C GLN A 68 -13.18 37.13 1.63
N ILE A 69 -14.18 36.84 2.47
CA ILE A 69 -15.04 35.66 2.33
C ILE A 69 -16.30 36.06 1.57
N VAL A 70 -16.51 35.51 0.38
CA VAL A 70 -17.73 35.70 -0.42
C VAL A 70 -18.59 34.45 -0.31
N LEU A 71 -19.79 34.57 0.28
CA LEU A 71 -20.81 33.51 0.26
C LEU A 71 -21.57 33.56 -1.07
N LEU A 72 -21.55 32.46 -1.81
CA LEU A 72 -22.35 32.29 -3.01
C LEU A 72 -23.73 31.69 -2.63
N PRO A 73 -24.83 32.17 -3.24
CA PRO A 73 -26.19 31.67 -3.01
C PRO A 73 -26.45 30.27 -3.60
#